data_AF-A0A4Q7ISV7-F1
#
_entry.id   AF-A0A4Q7ISV7-F1
#
_cell.length_a   1.000
_cell.length_b   1.000
_cell.length_c   1.000
_cell.angle_alpha   90.00
_cell.angle_beta   90.00
_cell.angle_gamma   90.00
#
_symmetry.space_group_name_H-M   'P 1'
#
loop_
_entity.id
_entity.type
_entity.pdbx_description
1 polymer ?
#
loop_
_entity_poly.entity_id
_entity_poly.type
_entity_poly.pdbx_seq_one_letter_code
_entity_poly.pdbx_strand_id
1 'polypeptide(L)'
;MNSLITKELKLMMTLGISLIIAIFVIIWARSESPIYRPLIQDMRLVDSVKIADVLDQERIQYRADVKNHMLYVDQAQSELARISLAKIGYVIEYPEITKHSDLNKAYDEFIKQKKLQEETGEIWQKPWFLRTVRLALGAIVIIVLILSVVRPTLMAMLNEDDET
;
A
#
# COMPACT_ATOMS: atom_id res chain seq x y z
N MET A 1 32.40 -26.44 30.14
CA MET A 1 32.25 -26.79 28.71
C MET A 1 30.99 -26.15 28.10
N ASN A 2 30.78 -24.82 28.30
CA ASN A 2 29.57 -24.13 27.81
C ASN A 2 29.84 -22.76 27.16
N SER A 3 31.02 -22.16 27.32
CA SER A 3 31.32 -20.82 26.80
C SER A 3 31.54 -20.80 25.28
N LEU A 4 32.10 -21.87 24.71
CA LEU A 4 32.31 -22.01 23.26
C LEU A 4 30.97 -22.15 22.52
N ILE A 5 30.06 -22.98 23.05
CA ILE A 5 28.71 -23.15 22.50
C ILE A 5 27.90 -21.85 22.62
N THR A 6 28.00 -21.11 23.74
CA THR A 6 27.31 -19.81 23.85
C THR A 6 27.85 -18.76 22.90
N LYS A 7 29.14 -18.79 22.54
CA LYS A 7 29.74 -17.86 21.57
C LYS A 7 29.29 -18.18 20.14
N GLU A 8 29.31 -19.44 19.76
CA GLU A 8 28.85 -19.89 18.43
C GLU A 8 27.34 -19.76 18.26
N LEU A 9 26.55 -20.06 19.30
CA LEU A 9 25.10 -19.84 19.31
C LEU A 9 24.74 -18.35 19.17
N LYS A 10 25.53 -17.46 19.78
CA LYS A 10 25.37 -16.01 19.63
C LYS A 10 25.64 -15.55 18.19
N LEU A 11 26.64 -16.15 17.53
CA LEU A 11 27.02 -15.85 16.15
C LEU A 11 26.02 -16.42 15.13
N MET A 12 25.42 -17.57 15.42
CA MET A 12 24.39 -18.17 14.58
C MET A 12 23.05 -17.43 14.68
N MET A 13 22.69 -16.95 15.87
CA MET A 13 21.48 -16.13 16.07
C MET A 13 21.55 -14.81 15.31
N THR A 14 22.69 -14.11 15.32
CA THR A 14 22.84 -12.84 14.59
C THR A 14 22.71 -13.03 13.08
N LEU A 15 23.30 -14.10 12.53
CA LEU A 15 23.20 -14.44 11.12
C LEU A 15 21.74 -14.77 10.71
N GLY A 16 21.05 -15.59 11.51
CA GLY A 16 19.66 -15.98 11.24
C GLY A 16 18.70 -14.78 11.29
N ILE A 17 18.87 -13.91 12.28
CA ILE A 17 18.07 -12.68 12.44
C ILE A 17 18.28 -11.75 11.24
N SER A 18 19.51 -11.63 10.73
CA SER A 18 19.81 -10.82 9.54
C SER A 18 19.06 -11.30 8.29
N LEU A 19 18.97 -12.62 8.09
CA LEU A 19 18.31 -13.19 6.91
C LEU A 19 16.79 -12.98 6.97
N ILE A 20 16.19 -13.19 8.14
CA ILE A 20 14.73 -13.02 8.35
C ILE A 20 14.33 -11.56 8.13
N ILE A 21 15.13 -10.62 8.64
CA ILE A 21 14.87 -9.19 8.50
C ILE A 21 14.95 -8.76 7.03
N ALA A 22 15.94 -9.24 6.27
CA ALA A 22 16.05 -8.94 4.84
C ALA A 22 14.81 -9.41 4.05
N ILE A 23 14.32 -10.61 4.35
CA ILE A 23 13.12 -11.18 3.71
C ILE A 23 11.87 -10.36 4.10
N PHE A 24 11.74 -9.97 5.36
CA PHE A 24 10.63 -9.15 5.84
C PHE A 24 10.53 -7.80 5.12
N VAL A 25 11.68 -7.12 4.91
CA VAL A 25 11.75 -5.85 4.17
C VAL A 25 11.28 -6.03 2.72
N ILE A 26 11.67 -7.14 2.06
CA ILE A 26 11.29 -7.42 0.67
C ILE A 26 9.78 -7.67 0.54
N ILE A 27 9.20 -8.49 1.44
CA ILE A 27 7.76 -8.80 1.42
C ILE A 27 6.95 -7.52 1.63
N TRP A 28 7.38 -6.69 2.58
CA TRP A 28 6.65 -5.48 2.91
C TRP A 28 6.79 -4.36 1.85
N ALA A 29 7.90 -4.35 1.10
CA ALA A 29 8.10 -3.42 -0.01
C ALA A 29 7.14 -3.65 -1.19
N ARG A 30 6.54 -4.85 -1.33
CA ARG A 30 5.66 -5.19 -2.46
C ARG A 30 4.16 -5.05 -2.19
N SER A 31 3.76 -4.60 -0.99
CA SER A 31 2.34 -4.42 -0.65
C SER A 31 1.88 -3.01 -1.05
N GLU A 32 1.45 -2.88 -2.30
CA GLU A 32 0.75 -1.69 -2.83
C GLU A 32 -0.75 -2.04 -2.86
N SER A 33 -1.55 -1.32 -2.08
CA SER A 33 -2.99 -1.61 -1.93
C SER A 33 -3.76 -1.18 -3.19
N PRO A 34 -4.50 -2.09 -3.87
CA PRO A 34 -5.27 -1.74 -5.05
C PRO A 34 -6.41 -0.77 -4.68
N ILE A 35 -6.41 0.38 -5.34
CA ILE A 35 -7.43 1.42 -5.16
C ILE A 35 -8.59 1.06 -6.08
N TYR A 36 -9.76 0.74 -5.53
CA TYR A 36 -10.95 0.40 -6.33
C TYR A 36 -11.75 1.67 -6.68
N ARG A 37 -12.13 1.83 -7.95
CA ARG A 37 -12.96 2.93 -8.45
C ARG A 37 -14.29 2.38 -8.98
N PRO A 38 -15.44 3.05 -8.73
CA PRO A 38 -16.70 2.65 -9.34
C PRO A 38 -16.61 2.82 -10.86
N LEU A 39 -16.97 1.75 -11.57
CA LEU A 39 -17.05 1.69 -13.02
C LEU A 39 -18.50 1.86 -13.50
N ILE A 40 -19.49 1.32 -12.78
CA ILE A 40 -20.92 1.42 -13.13
C ILE A 40 -21.72 1.76 -11.87
N GLN A 41 -22.69 2.69 -11.98
CA GLN A 41 -23.54 3.11 -10.86
C GLN A 41 -24.92 2.45 -10.85
N ASP A 42 -25.45 2.05 -12.01
CA ASP A 42 -26.72 1.35 -12.10
C ASP A 42 -26.65 0.19 -13.09
N MET A 43 -26.39 -1.00 -12.55
CA MET A 43 -26.37 -2.25 -13.32
C MET A 43 -27.76 -2.70 -13.82
N ARG A 44 -28.85 -2.00 -13.50
CA ARG A 44 -30.21 -2.39 -13.93
C ARG A 44 -30.53 -1.98 -15.37
N LEU A 45 -29.80 -0.99 -15.89
CA LEU A 45 -29.97 -0.42 -17.23
C LEU A 45 -29.10 -1.12 -18.28
N VAL A 46 -28.19 -1.99 -17.83
CA VAL A 46 -27.21 -2.68 -18.66
C VAL A 46 -27.19 -4.16 -18.32
N ASP A 47 -26.95 -4.99 -19.33
CA ASP A 47 -26.99 -6.45 -19.22
C ASP A 47 -25.79 -6.93 -18.37
N SER A 48 -26.00 -7.05 -17.05
CA SER A 48 -24.95 -7.30 -16.05
C SER A 48 -24.14 -8.55 -16.33
N VAL A 49 -24.76 -9.53 -16.96
CA VAL A 49 -24.13 -10.79 -17.37
C VAL A 49 -23.07 -10.53 -18.44
N LYS A 50 -23.37 -9.74 -19.46
CA LYS A 50 -22.41 -9.42 -20.54
C LYS A 50 -21.23 -8.59 -20.04
N ILE A 51 -21.48 -7.68 -19.11
CA ILE A 51 -20.43 -6.88 -18.49
C ILE A 51 -19.50 -7.79 -17.68
N ALA A 52 -20.05 -8.67 -16.85
CA ALA A 52 -19.28 -9.65 -16.09
C ALA A 52 -18.45 -10.54 -17.02
N ASP A 53 -19.06 -11.07 -18.09
CA ASP A 53 -18.39 -11.93 -19.07
C ASP A 53 -17.17 -11.23 -19.70
N VAL A 54 -17.29 -9.95 -20.08
CA VAL A 54 -16.15 -9.21 -20.66
C VAL A 54 -15.07 -8.92 -19.64
N LEU A 55 -15.44 -8.59 -18.41
CA LEU A 55 -14.46 -8.35 -17.34
C LEU A 55 -13.72 -9.64 -16.97
N ASP A 56 -14.44 -10.76 -16.90
CA ASP A 56 -13.87 -12.09 -16.66
C ASP A 56 -12.96 -12.52 -17.83
N GLN A 57 -13.39 -12.29 -19.08
CA GLN A 57 -12.61 -12.60 -20.28
C GLN A 57 -11.28 -11.82 -20.32
N GLU A 58 -11.32 -10.53 -19.98
CA GLU A 58 -10.14 -9.64 -19.97
C GLU A 58 -9.34 -9.75 -18.65
N ARG A 59 -9.72 -10.67 -17.74
CA ARG A 59 -9.10 -10.89 -16.42
C ARG A 59 -9.03 -9.61 -15.57
N ILE A 60 -10.07 -8.80 -15.65
CA ILE A 60 -10.22 -7.56 -14.90
C ILE A 60 -10.87 -7.88 -13.56
N GLN A 61 -10.20 -7.56 -12.48
CA GLN A 61 -10.75 -7.77 -11.14
C GLN A 61 -11.88 -6.78 -10.88
N TYR A 62 -13.08 -7.30 -10.68
CA TYR A 62 -14.26 -6.51 -10.36
C TYR A 62 -14.92 -6.93 -9.06
N ARG A 63 -15.64 -5.98 -8.44
CA ARG A 63 -16.51 -6.24 -7.28
C ARG A 63 -17.87 -5.65 -7.58
N ALA A 64 -18.89 -6.50 -7.63
CA ALA A 64 -20.27 -6.08 -7.77
C ALA A 64 -20.90 -5.90 -6.38
N ASP A 65 -21.36 -4.68 -6.08
CA ASP A 65 -22.22 -4.39 -4.94
C ASP A 65 -23.68 -4.44 -5.41
N VAL A 66 -24.30 -5.60 -5.19
CA VAL A 66 -25.69 -5.88 -5.58
C VAL A 66 -26.69 -4.96 -4.86
N LYS A 67 -26.36 -4.49 -3.64
CA LYS A 67 -27.25 -3.63 -2.85
C LYS A 67 -27.34 -2.23 -3.46
N ASN A 68 -26.21 -1.70 -3.91
CA ASN A 68 -26.12 -0.37 -4.50
C ASN A 68 -26.13 -0.40 -6.03
N HIS A 69 -26.25 -1.58 -6.66
CA HIS A 69 -26.17 -1.80 -8.11
C HIS A 69 -24.90 -1.22 -8.74
N MET A 70 -23.81 -1.16 -7.97
CA MET A 70 -22.54 -0.58 -8.39
C MET A 70 -21.52 -1.66 -8.71
N LEU A 71 -20.76 -1.45 -9.78
CA LEU A 71 -19.64 -2.30 -10.16
C LEU A 71 -18.34 -1.54 -9.95
N TYR A 72 -17.45 -2.06 -9.12
CA TYR A 72 -16.13 -1.50 -8.86
C TYR A 72 -15.06 -2.28 -9.61
N VAL A 73 -14.06 -1.58 -10.12
CA VAL A 73 -12.89 -2.16 -10.77
C VAL A 73 -11.62 -1.54 -10.20
N ASP A 74 -10.53 -2.29 -10.22
CA ASP A 74 -9.21 -1.77 -9.87
C ASP A 74 -8.88 -0.51 -10.68
N GLN A 75 -8.38 0.55 -10.04
CA GLN A 75 -8.00 1.80 -10.70
C GLN A 75 -7.01 1.55 -11.85
N ALA A 76 -6.06 0.62 -11.68
CA ALA A 76 -5.08 0.27 -12.70
C ALA A 76 -5.73 -0.36 -13.95
N GLN A 77 -6.88 -1.01 -13.80
CA GLN A 77 -7.59 -1.70 -14.89
C GLN A 77 -8.87 -0.98 -15.34
N SER A 78 -9.25 0.12 -14.68
CA SER A 78 -10.47 0.86 -14.99
C SER A 78 -10.50 1.42 -16.42
N GLU A 79 -9.36 1.87 -16.95
CA GLU A 79 -9.21 2.33 -18.34
C GLU A 79 -9.50 1.20 -19.33
N LEU A 80 -8.85 0.05 -19.11
CA LEU A 80 -9.03 -1.14 -19.92
C LEU A 80 -10.47 -1.64 -19.86
N ALA A 81 -11.08 -1.63 -18.68
CA ALA A 81 -12.46 -2.01 -18.50
C ALA A 81 -13.41 -1.14 -19.33
N ARG A 82 -13.21 0.19 -19.34
CA ARG A 82 -14.00 1.10 -20.19
C ARG A 82 -13.81 0.79 -21.67
N ILE A 83 -12.58 0.56 -22.11
CA ILE A 83 -12.29 0.23 -23.51
C ILE A 83 -12.96 -1.09 -23.90
N SER A 84 -12.81 -2.14 -23.09
CA SER A 84 -13.39 -3.45 -23.38
C SER A 84 -14.91 -3.45 -23.36
N LEU A 85 -15.54 -2.66 -22.48
CA LEU A 85 -16.98 -2.45 -22.49
C LEU A 85 -17.43 -1.61 -23.70
N ALA A 86 -16.65 -0.61 -24.12
CA ALA A 86 -16.94 0.14 -25.33
C ALA A 86 -16.88 -0.75 -26.59
N LYS A 87 -15.99 -1.75 -26.64
CA LYS A 87 -15.91 -2.72 -27.75
C LYS A 87 -17.22 -3.49 -27.97
N ILE A 88 -17.97 -3.75 -26.89
CA ILE A 88 -19.26 -4.46 -26.94
C ILE A 88 -20.47 -3.51 -26.90
N GLY A 89 -20.23 -2.21 -27.10
CA GLY A 89 -21.28 -1.18 -27.24
C GLY A 89 -21.71 -0.50 -25.93
N TYR A 90 -21.04 -0.79 -24.81
CA TYR A 90 -21.30 -0.14 -23.54
C TYR A 90 -20.30 0.99 -23.31
N VAL A 91 -20.68 2.21 -23.71
CA VAL A 91 -19.88 3.41 -23.45
C VAL A 91 -20.30 3.98 -22.09
N ILE A 92 -19.39 3.91 -21.12
CA ILE A 92 -19.62 4.43 -19.78
C ILE A 92 -18.99 5.82 -19.70
N GLU A 93 -19.82 6.86 -19.75
CA GLU A 93 -19.41 8.22 -19.43
C GLU A 93 -19.47 8.43 -17.91
N TYR A 94 -18.31 8.33 -17.27
CA TYR A 94 -18.10 8.75 -15.88
C TYR A 94 -17.15 9.95 -15.88
N PRO A 95 -17.37 11.05 -15.13
CA PRO A 95 -18.39 11.29 -14.10
C PRO A 95 -19.51 12.26 -14.55
N GLU A 96 -20.74 12.05 -14.06
CA GLU A 96 -21.79 13.07 -14.11
C GLU A 96 -21.42 14.21 -13.15
N ILE A 97 -20.88 15.29 -13.69
CA ILE A 97 -20.61 16.51 -12.93
C ILE A 97 -21.95 17.21 -12.73
N THR A 98 -22.55 17.07 -11.54
CA THR A 98 -23.69 17.90 -11.14
C THR A 98 -23.26 19.37 -11.12
N LYS A 99 -23.57 20.10 -12.19
CA LYS A 99 -23.32 21.54 -12.27
C LYS A 99 -24.21 22.25 -11.27
N HIS A 100 -23.67 22.62 -10.13
CA HIS A 100 -24.30 23.59 -9.25
C HIS A 100 -24.35 24.95 -9.99
N SER A 101 -25.55 25.52 -10.12
CA SER A 101 -25.79 26.78 -10.85
C SER A 101 -24.99 27.98 -10.30
N ASP A 102 -24.45 27.87 -9.09
CA ASP A 102 -23.57 28.86 -8.46
C ASP A 102 -22.18 28.26 -8.21
N LEU A 103 -21.34 28.33 -9.24
CA LEU A 103 -19.98 27.77 -9.26
C LEU A 103 -19.12 28.31 -8.11
N ASN A 104 -19.28 29.57 -7.73
CA ASN A 104 -18.49 30.21 -6.68
C ASN A 104 -18.84 29.69 -5.28
N LYS A 105 -20.13 29.52 -4.97
CA LYS A 105 -20.57 29.07 -3.64
C LYS A 105 -20.21 27.60 -3.40
N ALA A 106 -20.40 26.76 -4.41
CA ALA A 106 -20.00 25.35 -4.36
C ALA A 106 -18.47 25.21 -4.26
N TYR A 107 -17.70 26.08 -4.93
CA TYR A 107 -16.24 26.10 -4.82
C TYR A 107 -15.79 26.48 -3.40
N ASP A 108 -16.33 27.55 -2.83
CA ASP A 108 -15.98 28.00 -1.49
C ASP A 108 -16.36 26.98 -0.40
N GLU A 109 -17.53 26.34 -0.53
CA GLU A 109 -17.96 25.26 0.38
C GLU A 109 -17.08 24.01 0.24
N PHE A 110 -16.71 23.62 -0.97
CA PHE A 110 -15.80 22.51 -1.22
C PHE A 110 -14.40 22.77 -0.66
N ILE A 111 -13.84 23.97 -0.87
CA ILE A 111 -12.54 24.35 -0.31
C ILE A 111 -12.62 24.43 1.22
N LYS A 112 -13.71 24.94 1.80
CA LYS A 112 -13.92 24.98 3.25
C LYS A 112 -14.03 23.59 3.85
N GLN A 113 -14.78 22.67 3.23
CA GLN A 113 -14.89 21.27 3.64
C GLN A 113 -13.54 20.55 3.52
N LYS A 114 -12.84 20.75 2.40
CA LYS A 114 -11.51 20.18 2.18
C LYS A 114 -10.50 20.72 3.18
N LYS A 115 -10.52 22.02 3.50
CA LYS A 115 -9.65 22.64 4.50
C LYS A 115 -9.93 22.12 5.91
N LEU A 116 -11.19 21.95 6.29
CA LEU A 116 -11.59 21.36 7.57
C LEU A 116 -11.15 19.89 7.69
N GLN A 117 -11.24 19.13 6.59
CA GLN A 117 -10.83 17.73 6.54
C GLN A 117 -9.32 17.52 6.35
N GLU A 118 -8.59 18.50 5.80
CA GLU A 118 -7.12 18.52 5.75
C GLU A 118 -6.49 18.99 7.07
N GLU A 119 -7.16 19.86 7.84
CA GLU A 119 -6.72 20.26 9.19
C GLU A 119 -7.03 19.19 10.25
N THR A 120 -8.07 18.38 10.06
CA THR A 120 -8.43 17.28 10.99
C THR A 120 -8.03 15.89 10.49
N GLY A 121 -7.60 15.79 9.23
CA GLY A 121 -7.19 14.56 8.59
C GLY A 121 -5.97 13.99 9.28
N GLU A 122 -6.21 12.95 10.08
CA GLU A 122 -5.22 12.21 10.83
C GLU A 122 -3.95 12.04 10.01
N ILE A 123 -2.84 12.57 10.53
CA ILE A 123 -1.53 12.67 9.89
C ILE A 123 -1.07 11.30 9.33
N TRP A 124 -1.63 10.23 9.89
CA TRP A 124 -1.52 8.81 9.53
C TRP A 124 -2.08 8.41 8.16
N GLN A 125 -3.05 9.14 7.59
CA GLN A 125 -3.67 8.81 6.31
C GLN A 125 -2.86 9.27 5.10
N LYS A 126 -1.83 10.10 5.30
CA LYS A 126 -1.09 10.69 4.19
C LYS A 126 -0.20 9.65 3.52
N PRO A 127 -0.16 9.58 2.18
CA PRO A 127 0.67 8.61 1.45
C PRO A 127 2.18 8.87 1.60
N TRP A 128 2.60 10.05 2.06
CA TRP A 128 3.99 10.30 2.45
C TRP A 128 4.31 9.71 3.84
N PHE A 129 3.32 9.59 4.73
CA PHE A 129 3.50 9.08 6.08
C PHE A 129 3.85 7.59 6.05
N LEU A 130 3.09 6.78 5.30
CA LEU A 130 3.41 5.37 5.07
C LEU A 130 4.80 5.19 4.43
N ARG A 131 5.20 6.12 3.54
CA ARG A 131 6.55 6.13 2.96
C ARG A 131 7.63 6.41 4.00
N THR A 132 7.41 7.32 4.95
CA THR A 132 8.37 7.61 6.02
C THR A 132 8.47 6.47 7.02
N VAL A 133 7.35 5.87 7.43
CA VAL A 133 7.35 4.65 8.26
C VAL A 133 8.16 3.54 7.57
N ARG A 134 8.07 3.46 6.24
CA ARG A 134 8.81 2.50 5.42
C ARG A 134 10.31 2.66 5.44
N LEU A 135 10.76 3.89 5.31
CA LEU A 135 12.18 4.21 5.45
C LEU A 135 12.67 4.04 6.90
N ALA A 136 11.88 4.47 7.88
CA ALA A 136 12.25 4.38 9.29
C ALA A 136 12.46 2.92 9.73
N LEU A 137 11.58 2.00 9.31
CA LEU A 137 11.70 0.58 9.67
C LEU A 137 12.95 -0.07 9.06
N GLY A 138 13.26 0.24 7.79
CA GLY A 138 14.51 -0.19 7.15
C GLY A 138 15.75 0.39 7.83
N ALA A 139 15.72 1.67 8.21
CA ALA A 139 16.82 2.31 8.92
C ALA A 139 17.02 1.71 10.32
N ILE A 140 15.94 1.46 11.07
CA ILE A 140 15.98 0.81 12.40
C ILE A 140 16.60 -0.58 12.29
N VAL A 141 16.22 -1.35 11.28
CA VAL A 141 16.81 -2.66 10.97
C VAL A 141 18.31 -2.59 10.77
N ILE A 142 18.79 -1.65 9.95
CA ILE A 142 20.22 -1.46 9.68
C ILE A 142 20.94 -1.06 10.97
N ILE A 143 20.37 -0.15 11.76
CA ILE A 143 20.90 0.27 13.05
C ILE A 143 21.05 -0.92 14.02
N VAL A 144 20.04 -1.79 14.11
CA VAL A 144 20.09 -2.98 14.96
C VAL A 144 21.18 -3.96 14.50
N LEU A 145 21.35 -4.17 13.19
CA LEU A 145 22.43 -5.00 12.64
C LEU A 145 23.81 -4.44 12.96
N ILE A 146 24.00 -3.12 12.79
CA ILE A 146 25.24 -2.44 13.15
C ILE A 146 25.52 -2.64 14.63
N LEU A 147 24.59 -2.33 15.53
CA LEU A 147 24.82 -2.47 16.97
C LEU A 147 25.11 -3.92 17.41
N SER A 148 24.46 -4.88 16.76
CA SER A 148 24.66 -6.32 16.99
C SER A 148 26.10 -6.76 16.64
N VAL A 149 26.71 -6.15 15.63
CA VAL A 149 28.08 -6.45 15.16
C VAL A 149 29.14 -5.55 15.78
N VAL A 150 28.81 -4.28 16.04
CA VAL A 150 29.71 -3.29 16.62
C VAL A 150 29.99 -3.59 18.08
N ARG A 151 28.98 -3.99 18.87
CA ARG A 151 29.22 -4.38 20.27
C ARG A 151 30.27 -5.49 20.42
N PRO A 152 30.22 -6.60 19.68
CA PRO A 152 31.22 -7.66 19.83
C PRO A 152 32.62 -7.29 19.34
N THR A 153 32.77 -6.45 18.30
CA THR A 153 34.10 -6.03 17.84
C THR A 153 34.74 -4.96 18.73
N LEU A 154 33.97 -3.99 19.21
CA LEU A 154 34.46 -2.98 20.16
C LEU A 154 34.93 -3.60 21.47
N MET A 155 34.18 -4.60 21.97
CA MET A 155 34.53 -5.28 23.21
C MET A 155 35.72 -6.24 23.05
N ALA A 156 35.95 -6.76 21.84
CA ALA A 156 37.13 -7.57 21.54
C ALA A 156 38.41 -6.71 21.56
N MET A 157 38.37 -5.49 21.01
CA MET A 157 39.53 -4.58 21.04
C MET A 157 39.79 -4.00 22.43
N LEU A 158 38.74 -3.70 23.20
CA LEU A 158 38.90 -3.12 24.53
C LEU A 158 39.46 -4.13 25.55
N ASN A 159 39.15 -5.43 25.41
CA ASN A 159 39.62 -6.48 26.33
C ASN A 159 40.99 -7.06 25.93
N GLU A 160 41.54 -6.71 24.76
CA GLU A 160 42.90 -7.12 24.34
C GLU A 160 44.00 -6.26 25.01
N ASP A 161 43.66 -5.10 25.55
CA ASP A 161 44.59 -4.17 26.21
C ASP A 161 44.88 -4.52 27.69
N ASP A 162 44.15 -5.50 28.27
CA ASP A 162 44.26 -5.89 29.69
C ASP A 162 45.12 -7.16 29.92
N GLU A 163 45.60 -7.84 28.86
CA GLU A 163 46.53 -8.98 28.95
C GLU A 163 47.91 -8.63 28.36
N THR A 164 48.67 -7.81 29.08
CA THR A 164 50.15 -7.71 28.94
C THR A 164 50.83 -7.88 30.29
#